data_AF-A0A5C8SXB5-F1
#
_entry.id   AF-A0A5C8SXB5-F1
#
_cell.length_a   1.000
_cell.length_b   1.000
_cell.length_c   1.000
_cell.angle_alpha   90.00
_cell.angle_beta   90.00
_cell.angle_gamma   90.00
#
_symmetry.space_group_name_H-M   'P 1'
#
loop_
_entity.id
_entity.type
_entity.pdbx_description
1 polymer ?
#
loop_
_entity_poly.entity_id
_entity_poly.type
_entity_poly.pdbx_seq_one_letter_code
_entity_poly.pdbx_strand_id
1 'polypeptide(L)'
;PDAEAAERFVAALAAICRDCGVPASLSAVGIAESDLDRLADDAMKQTRLLVNNPRTLTRADARAIYAEALAGTAAIQPTPSS
;
A
#
# COMPACT_ATOMS: atom_id res chain seq x y z
N PRO A 1 21.87 8.41 0.54
CA PRO A 1 21.78 8.22 -0.92
C PRO A 1 20.63 7.27 -1.32
N ASP A 2 20.51 6.12 -0.67
CA ASP A 2 19.51 5.11 -1.04
C ASP A 2 18.07 5.48 -0.64
N ALA A 3 17.89 6.10 0.53
CA ALA A 3 16.58 6.56 1.01
C ALA A 3 15.98 7.63 0.09
N GLU A 4 16.76 8.64 -0.29
CA GLU A 4 16.33 9.69 -1.22
C GLU A 4 15.99 9.11 -2.61
N ALA A 5 16.78 8.14 -3.09
CA ALA A 5 16.48 7.44 -4.34
C ALA A 5 15.18 6.64 -4.26
N ALA A 6 14.93 5.96 -3.14
CA ALA A 6 13.69 5.24 -2.88
C ALA A 6 12.48 6.19 -2.84
N GLU A 7 12.58 7.32 -2.13
CA GLU A 7 11.51 8.32 -2.07
C GLU A 7 11.18 8.88 -3.47
N ARG A 8 12.19 9.22 -4.26
CA ARG A 8 12.02 9.67 -5.65
C ARG A 8 11.36 8.61 -6.53
N PHE A 9 11.73 7.34 -6.34
CA PHE A 9 11.14 6.24 -7.08
C PHE A 9 9.64 6.07 -6.73
N VAL A 10 9.29 6.09 -5.45
CA VAL A 10 7.88 6.00 -5.02
C VAL A 10 7.08 7.21 -5.54
N ALA A 11 7.64 8.41 -5.49
CA ALA A 11 6.98 9.61 -6.04
C ALA A 11 6.72 9.51 -7.55
N ALA A 12 7.67 8.95 -8.32
CA ALA A 12 7.50 8.72 -9.75
C ALA A 12 6.41 7.69 -10.05
N LEU A 13 6.35 6.59 -9.29
CA LEU A 13 5.27 5.60 -9.40
C LEU A 13 3.90 6.24 -9.09
N ALA A 14 3.81 7.06 -8.05
CA ALA A 14 2.58 7.77 -7.72
C ALA A 14 2.15 8.75 -8.84
N ALA A 15 3.10 9.40 -9.52
CA ALA A 15 2.80 10.24 -10.68
C ALA A 15 2.22 9.44 -11.84
N ILE A 16 2.84 8.31 -12.20
CA ILE A 16 2.34 7.42 -13.24
C ILE A 16 0.91 6.96 -12.93
N CYS A 17 0.63 6.54 -11.69
CA CYS A 17 -0.73 6.14 -11.29
C CYS A 17 -1.75 7.26 -11.49
N ARG A 18 -1.41 8.51 -11.16
CA ARG A 18 -2.29 9.67 -11.38
C ARG A 18 -2.51 9.94 -12.86
N ASP A 19 -1.46 9.91 -13.66
CA ASP A 19 -1.51 10.18 -15.10
C ASP A 19 -2.35 9.12 -15.84
N CYS A 20 -2.33 7.88 -15.34
CA CYS A 20 -3.16 6.78 -15.83
C CYS A 20 -4.60 6.78 -15.27
N GLY A 21 -4.96 7.72 -14.39
CA GLY A 21 -6.30 7.81 -13.79
C GLY A 21 -6.60 6.71 -12.76
N VAL A 22 -5.58 6.12 -12.14
CA VAL A 22 -5.76 5.12 -11.08
C VAL A 22 -6.32 5.81 -9.83
N PRO A 23 -7.43 5.32 -9.24
CA PRO A 23 -7.98 5.87 -8.01
C PRO A 23 -6.97 5.84 -6.86
N ALA A 24 -6.89 6.95 -6.13
CA ALA A 24 -5.88 7.14 -5.08
C ALA A 24 -6.21 6.42 -3.75
N SER A 25 -7.40 5.82 -3.64
CA SER A 25 -7.84 5.10 -2.44
C SER A 25 -8.81 3.97 -2.77
N LEU A 26 -8.93 3.02 -1.85
CA LEU A 26 -9.94 1.96 -1.96
C LEU A 26 -11.37 2.52 -1.82
N SER A 27 -11.54 3.59 -1.04
CA SER A 27 -12.84 4.27 -0.90
C SER A 27 -13.32 4.87 -2.23
N ALA A 28 -12.42 5.35 -3.08
CA ALA A 28 -12.74 5.87 -4.40
C ALA A 28 -13.27 4.80 -5.39
N VAL A 29 -13.07 3.51 -5.08
CA VAL A 29 -13.63 2.38 -5.86
C VAL A 29 -14.75 1.64 -5.11
N GLY A 30 -15.27 2.22 -4.03
CA GLY A 30 -16.43 1.70 -3.31
C GLY A 30 -16.13 0.64 -2.25
N ILE A 31 -14.87 0.47 -1.83
CA ILE A 31 -14.52 -0.41 -0.70
C ILE A 31 -14.86 0.31 0.61
N ALA A 32 -15.48 -0.41 1.53
CA ALA A 32 -15.77 0.06 2.88
C ALA A 32 -14.80 -0.52 3.90
N GLU A 33 -14.76 0.06 5.11
CA GLU A 33 -13.95 -0.47 6.21
C GLU A 33 -14.35 -1.92 6.59
N SER A 34 -15.62 -2.27 6.41
CA SER A 34 -16.12 -3.63 6.64
C SER A 34 -15.53 -4.68 5.69
N ASP A 35 -14.96 -4.27 4.55
CA ASP A 35 -14.31 -5.19 3.61
C ASP A 35 -12.87 -5.55 4.01
N LEU A 36 -12.24 -4.77 4.89
CA LEU A 36 -10.81 -4.89 5.18
C LEU A 36 -10.44 -6.26 5.76
N ASP A 37 -11.28 -6.83 6.62
CA ASP A 37 -11.02 -8.13 7.22
C ASP A 37 -11.03 -9.25 6.18
N ARG A 38 -11.98 -9.19 5.23
CA ARG A 38 -12.06 -10.13 4.10
C ARG A 38 -10.87 -9.97 3.16
N LEU A 39 -10.49 -8.74 2.84
CA LEU A 39 -9.33 -8.46 1.97
C LEU A 39 -8.03 -8.95 2.61
N ALA A 40 -7.87 -8.78 3.92
CA ALA A 40 -6.72 -9.31 4.66
C ALA A 40 -6.69 -10.84 4.64
N ASP A 41 -7.83 -11.51 4.86
CA ASP A 41 -7.93 -12.96 4.76
C ASP A 41 -7.62 -13.48 3.34
N ASP A 42 -8.07 -12.78 2.31
CA ASP A 42 -7.79 -13.12 0.92
C ASP A 42 -6.33 -12.88 0.54
N ALA A 43 -5.68 -11.85 1.10
CA ALA A 43 -4.26 -11.61 0.93
C ALA A 43 -3.42 -12.76 1.53
N MET A 44 -3.82 -13.30 2.69
CA MET A 44 -3.11 -14.41 3.34
C MET A 44 -3.17 -15.72 2.54
N LYS A 45 -4.11 -15.86 1.60
CA LYS A 45 -4.19 -17.02 0.69
C LYS A 45 -3.15 -16.96 -0.43
N GLN A 46 -2.49 -15.81 -0.65
CA GLN A 46 -1.50 -15.61 -1.72
C GLN A 46 -0.11 -16.15 -1.35
N THR A 47 -0.02 -17.45 -1.10
CA THR A 47 1.19 -18.11 -0.55
C THR A 47 2.47 -17.80 -1.32
N ARG A 48 2.44 -17.83 -2.67
CA ARG A 48 3.62 -17.53 -3.50
C ARG A 48 4.10 -16.08 -3.35
N LEU A 49 3.19 -15.12 -3.28
CA LEU A 49 3.55 -13.71 -3.10
C LEU A 49 4.10 -13.47 -1.70
N LEU A 50 3.51 -14.10 -0.69
CA LEU A 50 3.95 -13.96 0.70
C LEU A 50 5.31 -14.59 0.95
N VAL A 51 5.59 -15.76 0.39
CA VAL A 51 6.90 -16.43 0.49
C VAL A 51 8.00 -15.62 -0.20
N ASN A 52 7.68 -14.96 -1.32
CA ASN A 52 8.63 -14.14 -2.07
C ASN A 52 8.74 -12.70 -1.55
N ASN A 53 7.87 -12.29 -0.62
CA ASN A 53 7.92 -10.95 -0.05
C ASN A 53 9.15 -10.83 0.86
N PRO A 54 10.04 -9.86 0.65
CA PRO A 54 11.24 -9.71 1.49
C PRO A 54 10.91 -9.43 2.97
N ARG A 55 9.68 -8.99 3.26
CA ARG A 55 9.15 -8.82 4.62
C ARG A 55 8.16 -9.93 4.94
N THR A 56 8.31 -10.58 6.08
CA THR A 56 7.28 -11.47 6.61
C THR A 56 6.01 -10.65 6.89
N LEU A 57 4.92 -11.02 6.23
CA LEU A 57 3.64 -10.32 6.34
C LEU A 57 2.64 -11.16 7.15
N THR A 58 2.11 -10.59 8.23
CA THR A 58 1.00 -11.20 8.99
C THR A 58 -0.35 -10.70 8.47
N ARG A 59 -1.44 -11.38 8.87
CA ARG A 59 -2.80 -10.89 8.58
C ARG A 59 -3.04 -9.48 9.11
N ALA A 60 -2.50 -9.17 10.29
CA ALA A 60 -2.63 -7.85 10.90
C ALA A 60 -1.90 -6.77 10.08
N ASP A 61 -0.71 -7.07 9.57
CA ASP A 61 0.01 -6.17 8.66
C ASP A 61 -0.79 -5.92 7.37
N ALA A 62 -1.35 -6.97 6.77
CA ALA A 62 -2.17 -6.84 5.57
C ALA A 62 -3.40 -5.95 5.81
N ARG A 63 -4.09 -6.14 6.95
CA ARG A 63 -5.24 -5.29 7.33
C ARG A 63 -4.83 -3.83 7.53
N ALA A 64 -3.69 -3.57 8.16
CA ALA A 64 -3.18 -2.21 8.36
C ALA A 64 -2.87 -1.53 7.02
N ILE A 65 -2.22 -2.23 6.09
CA ILE A 65 -1.94 -1.72 4.73
C ILE A 65 -3.24 -1.38 4.00
N TYR A 66 -4.25 -2.25 4.07
CA TYR A 66 -5.54 -1.97 3.44
C TYR A 66 -6.27 -0.79 4.10
N ALA A 67 -6.13 -0.59 5.42
CA ALA A 67 -6.69 0.57 6.12
C ALA A 67 -6.04 1.89 5.68
N GLU A 68 -4.71 1.91 5.51
CA GLU A 68 -3.98 3.07 4.97
C GLU A 68 -4.41 3.37 3.53
N ALA A 69 -4.54 2.32 2.70
CA ALA A 69 -5.02 2.44 1.32
C ALA A 69 -6.50 2.89 1.24
N LEU A 70 -7.32 2.57 2.23
CA LEU A 70 -8.72 3.02 2.30
C LEU A 70 -8.82 4.53 2.51
N ALA A 71 -7.99 5.07 3.41
CA ALA A 71 -7.92 6.51 3.69
C ALA A 71 -7.29 7.31 2.54
N GLY A 72 -6.57 6.64 1.62
CA GLY A 72 -5.75 7.32 0.61
C GLY A 72 -4.51 7.98 1.22
N THR A 73 -4.24 7.70 2.50
CA THR A 73 -3.06 8.15 3.22
C THR A 73 -1.91 7.21 2.91
N ALA A 74 -1.57 7.05 1.63
CA ALA A 74 -0.22 6.63 1.29
C ALA A 74 0.70 7.75 1.78
N ALA A 75 1.00 7.71 3.08
CA ALA A 75 1.96 8.53 3.77
C ALA A 75 3.33 8.11 3.24
N ILE A 76 3.63 8.54 2.02
CA ILE A 76 4.99 8.76 1.58
C ILE A 76 5.39 10.07 2.27
N GLN A 77 5.42 10.06 3.61
CA GLN A 77 6.03 11.17 4.33
C GLN A 77 7.53 11.03 4.09
N PRO A 78 8.19 12.05 3.51
CA PRO A 78 9.63 12.06 3.52
C PRO A 78 10.05 12.03 5.00
N THR A 79 10.82 11.02 5.39
CA THR A 79 11.50 11.08 6.68
C THR A 79 12.36 12.34 6.65
N PRO A 80 12.18 13.31 7.56
CA PRO A 80 13.09 14.45 7.61
C PRO A 80 14.46 13.91 7.99
N SER A 81 15.38 13.88 7.03
CA SER A 81 16.79 13.64 7.32
C SER A 81 17.31 14.84 8.10
N SER A 82 17.71 14.59 9.34
CA SER A 82 18.85 15.32 9.93
C SER A 82 20.14 14.99 9.19
#